data_AF-A0A0U3CJK7-F1
#
_entry.id   AF-A0A0U3CJK7-F1
#
_cell.length_a   1.000
_cell.length_b   1.000
_cell.length_c   1.000
_cell.angle_alpha   90.00
_cell.angle_beta   90.00
_cell.angle_gamma   90.00
#
_symmetry.space_group_name_H-M   'P 1'
#
loop_
_entity.id
_entity.type
_entity.pdbx_description
1 polymer ?
#
loop_
_entity_poly.entity_id
_entity_poly.type
_entity_poly.pdbx_seq_one_letter_code
_entity_poly.pdbx_strand_id
1 'polypeptide(L)'
;MTTTLKSLIEELSPEDQQFVEEKAERLAQDMISHADSLAQVRTAFLKTQDEVARILNVKQNAVAQLEKRSDLLLSTLRKYVEAMGGELAVAVRTRAGNVIMLDSLSSLAQISESADTPSLKRPRSPSVSLKTRSTASRSAVKPLVRGR
;
A
#
# COMPACT_ATOMS: atom_id res chain seq x y z
N MET A 1 -1.00 -17.31 -27.01
CA MET A 1 0.11 -17.62 -26.10
C MET A 1 0.74 -16.28 -25.71
N THR A 2 0.81 -15.95 -24.42
CA THR A 2 1.47 -14.72 -23.96
C THR A 2 2.96 -14.97 -23.90
N THR A 3 3.72 -14.44 -24.86
CA THR A 3 5.18 -14.39 -24.76
C THR A 3 5.55 -13.48 -23.59
N THR A 4 6.48 -13.94 -22.76
CA THR A 4 6.94 -13.17 -21.60
C THR A 4 8.14 -12.32 -22.02
N LEU A 5 8.35 -11.19 -21.35
CA LEU A 5 9.48 -10.32 -21.65
C LEU A 5 10.82 -11.06 -21.49
N LYS A 6 10.88 -11.98 -20.51
CA LYS A 6 12.06 -12.82 -20.26
C LYS A 6 12.39 -13.76 -21.42
N SER A 7 11.40 -14.42 -22.01
CA SER A 7 11.63 -15.32 -23.15
C SER A 7 12.12 -14.59 -24.40
N LEU A 8 11.69 -13.33 -24.59
CA LEU A 8 12.18 -12.50 -25.70
C LEU A 8 13.64 -12.06 -25.51
N ILE A 9 14.06 -11.83 -24.26
CA ILE A 9 15.45 -11.47 -23.96
C ILE A 9 16.37 -12.69 -24.15
N GLU A 10 15.90 -13.89 -23.80
CA GLU A 10 16.66 -15.14 -23.98
C GLU A 10 16.89 -15.51 -25.46
N GLU A 11 16.04 -15.01 -26.37
CA GLU A 11 16.18 -15.20 -27.83
C GLU A 11 17.21 -14.24 -28.48
N LEU A 12 17.71 -13.24 -27.76
CA LEU A 12 18.70 -12.27 -28.26
C LEU A 12 20.12 -12.84 -28.31
N SER A 13 20.97 -12.24 -29.15
CA SER A 13 22.42 -12.48 -29.16
C SER A 13 23.04 -12.15 -27.78
N PRO A 14 24.12 -12.84 -27.35
CA PRO A 14 24.81 -12.51 -26.10
C PRO A 14 25.24 -11.04 -25.99
N GLU A 15 25.63 -10.43 -27.12
CA GLU A 15 26.00 -9.00 -27.17
C GLU A 15 24.80 -8.09 -26.91
N ASP A 16 23.63 -8.43 -27.47
CA ASP A 16 22.40 -7.67 -27.26
C ASP A 16 21.86 -7.83 -25.83
N GLN A 17 21.99 -9.03 -25.25
CA GLN A 17 21.64 -9.26 -23.84
C GLN A 17 22.46 -8.39 -22.90
N GLN A 18 23.79 -8.33 -23.12
CA GLN A 18 24.69 -7.47 -22.34
C GLN A 18 24.34 -5.98 -22.51
N PHE A 19 24.07 -5.54 -23.74
CA PHE A 19 23.67 -4.16 -24.00
C PHE A 19 22.35 -3.78 -23.29
N VAL A 20 21.37 -4.70 -23.28
CA VAL A 20 20.09 -4.51 -22.58
C VAL A 20 20.31 -4.42 -21.07
N GLU A 21 21.14 -5.28 -20.49
CA GLU A 21 21.47 -5.28 -19.06
C GLU A 21 22.17 -3.98 -18.65
N GLU A 22 23.24 -3.59 -19.33
CA GLU A 22 23.98 -2.34 -19.05
C GLU A 22 23.08 -1.11 -19.16
N LYS A 23 22.20 -1.09 -20.16
CA LYS A 23 21.26 0.02 -20.36
C LYS A 23 20.19 0.04 -19.28
N ALA A 24 19.72 -1.11 -18.83
CA ALA A 24 18.77 -1.23 -17.72
C ALA A 24 19.40 -0.75 -16.41
N GLU A 25 20.65 -1.15 -16.13
CA GLU A 25 21.40 -0.70 -14.95
C GLU A 25 21.60 0.82 -14.96
N ARG A 26 22.04 1.40 -16.09
CA ARG A 26 22.22 2.86 -16.20
C ARG A 26 20.91 3.61 -15.93
N LEU A 27 19.81 3.17 -16.54
CA LEU A 27 18.50 3.79 -16.34
C LEU A 27 18.02 3.65 -14.89
N ALA A 28 18.26 2.50 -14.24
CA ALA A 28 17.94 2.31 -12.83
C ALA A 28 18.74 3.28 -11.94
N GLN A 29 20.03 3.48 -12.23
CA GLN A 29 20.89 4.43 -11.52
C GLN A 29 20.38 5.88 -11.65
N ASP A 30 19.98 6.28 -12.85
CA ASP A 30 19.43 7.61 -13.13
C ASP A 30 18.09 7.81 -12.42
N MET A 31 17.23 6.79 -12.39
CA MET A 31 15.95 6.80 -11.68
C MET A 31 16.13 6.94 -10.17
N ILE A 32 17.11 6.26 -9.57
CA ILE A 32 17.42 6.37 -8.13
C ILE A 32 17.84 7.80 -7.78
N SER A 33 18.65 8.42 -8.63
CA SER A 33 19.22 9.75 -8.39
C SER A 33 18.17 10.88 -8.42
N HIS A 34 17.03 10.65 -9.09
CA HIS A 34 15.96 11.63 -9.27
C HIS A 34 14.61 11.17 -8.70
N ALA A 35 14.62 10.19 -7.79
CA ALA A 35 13.38 9.66 -7.23
C ALA A 35 12.72 10.67 -6.26
N ASP A 36 11.64 11.31 -6.71
CA ASP A 36 10.85 12.28 -5.93
C ASP A 36 9.62 11.64 -5.25
N SER A 37 9.37 10.35 -5.51
CA SER A 37 8.21 9.62 -4.96
C SER A 37 8.51 8.17 -4.62
N LEU A 38 7.75 7.59 -3.68
CA LEU A 38 7.88 6.17 -3.31
C LEU A 38 7.60 5.20 -4.47
N ALA A 39 6.77 5.60 -5.44
CA ALA A 39 6.54 4.81 -6.64
C ALA A 39 7.79 4.73 -7.53
N GLN A 40 8.54 5.84 -7.65
CA GLN A 40 9.80 5.87 -8.37
C GLN A 40 10.88 5.07 -7.63
N VAL A 41 10.98 5.24 -6.31
CA VAL A 41 11.88 4.41 -5.47
C VAL A 41 11.55 2.93 -5.66
N ARG A 42 10.27 2.52 -5.57
CA ARG A 42 9.88 1.12 -5.81
C ARG A 42 10.30 0.60 -7.18
N THR A 43 10.12 1.41 -8.21
CA THR A 43 10.46 1.02 -9.58
C THR A 43 11.98 0.90 -9.77
N ALA A 44 12.75 1.76 -9.11
CA ALA A 44 14.21 1.63 -9.05
C ALA A 44 14.69 0.33 -8.39
N PHE A 45 13.95 -0.20 -7.41
CA PHE A 45 14.19 -1.53 -6.83
C PHE A 45 13.62 -2.68 -7.67
N LEU A 46 13.11 -2.41 -8.88
CA LEU A 46 12.49 -3.40 -9.79
C LEU A 46 11.35 -4.20 -9.15
N LYS A 47 10.62 -3.59 -8.19
CA LYS A 47 9.47 -4.23 -7.52
C LYS A 47 8.16 -3.71 -8.08
N THR A 48 7.14 -4.54 -8.11
CA THR A 48 5.73 -4.18 -8.40
C THR A 48 4.98 -3.82 -7.11
N GLN A 49 3.85 -3.11 -7.24
CA GLN A 49 3.00 -2.82 -6.08
C GLN A 49 2.49 -4.11 -5.40
N ASP A 50 2.23 -5.16 -6.18
CA ASP A 50 1.78 -6.46 -5.66
C ASP A 50 2.87 -7.22 -4.92
N GLU A 51 4.13 -7.11 -5.34
CA GLU A 51 5.26 -7.68 -4.60
C GLU A 51 5.44 -7.00 -3.26
N VAL A 52 5.45 -5.66 -3.22
CA VAL A 52 5.57 -4.92 -1.96
C VAL A 52 4.37 -5.17 -1.05
N ALA A 53 3.15 -5.22 -1.61
CA ALA A 53 1.94 -5.52 -0.85
C ALA A 53 1.98 -6.90 -0.19
N ARG A 54 2.48 -7.92 -0.90
CA ARG A 54 2.66 -9.27 -0.36
C ARG A 54 3.65 -9.29 0.80
N ILE A 55 4.78 -8.60 0.68
CA ILE A 55 5.81 -8.56 1.72
C ILE A 55 5.30 -7.82 2.96
N LEU A 56 4.57 -6.72 2.77
CA LEU A 56 3.95 -5.96 3.86
C LEU A 56 2.67 -6.59 4.42
N ASN A 57 2.20 -7.70 3.84
CA ASN A 57 0.93 -8.35 4.17
C ASN A 57 -0.28 -7.38 4.15
N VAL A 58 -0.33 -6.52 3.14
CA VAL A 58 -1.42 -5.56 2.89
C VAL A 58 -2.03 -5.77 1.51
N LYS A 59 -3.14 -5.10 1.23
CA LYS A 59 -3.74 -5.10 -0.12
C LYS A 59 -2.93 -4.20 -1.05
N GLN A 60 -2.86 -4.52 -2.34
CA GLN A 60 -2.25 -3.67 -3.37
C GLN A 60 -2.77 -2.22 -3.32
N ASN A 61 -4.09 -2.04 -3.14
CA ASN A 61 -4.69 -0.71 -3.01
C ASN A 61 -4.11 0.09 -1.83
N ALA A 62 -3.66 -0.56 -0.75
CA ALA A 62 -3.02 0.12 0.37
C ALA A 62 -1.64 0.66 -0.03
N VAL A 63 -0.87 -0.09 -0.84
CA VAL A 63 0.41 0.38 -1.40
C VAL A 63 0.19 1.59 -2.31
N ALA A 64 -0.78 1.52 -3.21
CA ALA A 64 -1.11 2.65 -4.09
C ALA A 64 -1.53 3.91 -3.32
N GLN A 65 -2.17 3.76 -2.16
CA GLN A 65 -2.49 4.89 -1.28
C GLN A 65 -1.28 5.40 -0.51
N LEU A 66 -0.39 4.50 -0.05
CA LEU A 66 0.85 4.89 0.61
C LEU A 66 1.74 5.73 -0.33
N GLU A 67 1.91 5.30 -1.58
CA GLU A 67 2.72 6.01 -2.58
C GLU A 67 2.19 7.41 -2.95
N LYS A 68 0.90 7.69 -2.71
CA LYS A 68 0.25 8.98 -3.00
C LYS A 68 0.27 9.96 -1.83
N ARG A 69 0.60 9.51 -0.63
CA ARG A 69 0.58 10.37 0.57
C ARG A 69 1.79 11.30 0.56
N SER A 70 1.54 12.58 0.87
CA SER A 70 2.58 13.59 1.07
C SER A 70 3.26 13.50 2.44
N ASP A 71 2.64 12.80 3.40
CA ASP A 71 3.16 12.61 4.75
C ASP A 71 2.96 11.16 5.21
N LEU A 72 4.00 10.59 5.80
CA LEU A 72 4.05 9.22 6.28
C LEU A 72 4.86 9.17 7.59
N LEU A 73 4.37 8.37 8.53
CA LEU A 73 5.16 8.01 9.70
C LEU A 73 6.48 7.36 9.24
N LEU A 74 7.59 7.75 9.84
CA LEU A 74 8.92 7.19 9.54
C LEU A 74 8.96 5.67 9.73
N SER A 75 8.18 5.14 10.68
CA SER A 75 8.03 3.70 10.89
C SER A 75 7.37 2.99 9.70
N THR A 76 6.36 3.60 9.09
CA THR A 76 5.71 3.10 7.86
C THR A 76 6.67 3.17 6.69
N LEU A 77 7.37 4.29 6.53
CA LEU A 77 8.36 4.47 5.47
C LEU A 77 9.49 3.45 5.57
N ARG A 78 9.97 3.19 6.79
CA ARG A 78 10.99 2.16 7.07
C ARG A 78 10.51 0.78 6.63
N LYS A 79 9.34 0.34 7.11
CA LYS A 79 8.76 -0.96 6.72
C LYS A 79 8.63 -1.09 5.21
N TYR A 80 8.22 0.00 4.54
CA TYR A 80 8.11 0.05 3.09
C TYR A 80 9.46 -0.14 2.38
N VAL A 81 10.50 0.57 2.83
CA VAL A 81 11.86 0.48 2.27
C VAL A 81 12.48 -0.89 2.55
N GLU A 82 12.31 -1.43 3.76
CA GLU A 82 12.78 -2.77 4.13
C GLU A 82 12.08 -3.87 3.32
N ALA A 83 10.78 -3.72 3.04
CA ALA A 83 10.04 -4.64 2.18
C ALA A 83 10.56 -4.65 0.73
N MET A 84 11.24 -3.59 0.28
CA MET A 84 11.91 -3.56 -1.02
C MET A 84 13.34 -4.11 -0.96
N GLY A 85 13.88 -4.38 0.24
CA GLY A 85 15.25 -4.81 0.48
C GLY A 85 16.25 -3.66 0.67
N GLY A 86 15.76 -2.44 0.94
CA GLY A 86 16.60 -1.28 1.24
C GLY A 86 16.71 -0.98 2.74
N GLU A 87 17.56 -0.01 3.07
CA GLU A 87 17.68 0.55 4.41
C GLU A 87 17.27 2.03 4.39
N LEU A 88 16.45 2.45 5.36
CA LEU A 88 16.07 3.86 5.51
C LEU A 88 17.09 4.59 6.40
N ALA A 89 17.81 5.54 5.80
CA ALA A 89 18.63 6.55 6.49
C ALA A 89 17.96 7.93 6.42
N VAL A 90 17.95 8.66 7.53
CA VAL A 90 17.44 10.04 7.61
C VAL A 90 18.61 10.99 7.80
N ALA A 91 18.67 12.04 6.98
CA ALA A 91 19.79 12.99 7.02
C ALA A 91 19.32 14.45 7.00
N VAL A 92 20.11 15.32 7.63
CA VAL A 92 19.93 16.78 7.59
C VAL A 92 21.05 17.40 6.76
N ARG A 93 20.67 18.17 5.73
CA ARG A 93 21.63 18.94 4.93
C ARG A 93 21.69 20.38 5.44
N THR A 94 22.87 20.81 5.86
CA THR A 94 23.13 22.19 6.29
C THR A 94 23.30 23.12 5.10
N ARG A 95 23.15 24.44 5.32
CA ARG A 95 23.41 25.47 4.27
C ARG A 95 24.85 25.43 3.76
N ALA A 96 25.79 25.00 4.60
CA ALA A 96 27.20 24.82 4.23
C ALA A 96 27.47 23.55 3.41
N GLY A 97 26.43 22.73 3.13
CA GLY A 97 26.55 21.49 2.35
C GLY A 97 26.87 20.24 3.18
N ASN A 98 27.15 20.37 4.48
CA ASN A 98 27.37 19.21 5.35
C ASN A 98 26.09 18.39 5.49
N VAL A 99 26.22 17.06 5.41
CA VAL A 99 25.14 16.09 5.62
C VAL A 99 25.35 15.40 6.96
N ILE A 100 24.35 15.45 7.83
CA ILE A 100 24.38 14.85 9.17
C ILE A 100 23.37 13.71 9.20
N MET A 101 23.82 12.48 9.46
CA MET A 101 22.94 11.32 9.60
C MET A 101 22.26 11.32 10.98
N LEU A 102 20.98 10.95 11.01
CA LEU A 102 20.17 10.88 12.22
C LEU A 102 19.93 9.42 12.63
N ASP A 103 20.99 8.71 13.01
CA ASP A 103 20.97 7.27 13.32
C ASP A 103 19.98 6.89 14.44
N SER A 104 19.75 7.81 15.38
CA SER A 104 18.77 7.62 16.46
C SER A 104 17.33 7.53 15.94
N LEU A 105 16.96 8.31 14.91
CA LEU A 105 15.63 8.22 14.30
C LEU A 105 15.45 6.91 13.54
N SER A 106 16.55 6.34 13.05
CA SER A 106 16.53 5.03 12.43
C SER A 106 16.18 3.90 13.43
N SER A 107 16.45 4.12 14.72
CA SER A 107 16.27 3.12 15.79
C SER A 107 14.89 3.16 16.48
N LEU A 108 14.07 4.19 16.27
CA LEU A 108 12.79 4.40 16.98
C LEU A 108 11.68 3.36 16.68
N ALA A 109 11.87 2.51 15.67
CA ALA A 109 10.89 1.46 15.33
C ALA A 109 10.81 0.33 16.38
N GLN A 110 11.83 0.13 17.20
CA GLN A 110 11.85 -0.94 18.22
C GLN A 110 10.86 -0.69 19.37
N ILE A 111 10.43 0.56 19.57
CA ILE A 111 9.62 0.97 20.74
C ILE A 111 8.11 0.85 20.44
N SER A 112 7.71 0.84 19.16
CA SER A 112 6.30 0.83 18.75
C SER A 112 5.66 -0.56 18.75
N GLU A 113 6.42 -1.65 18.85
CA GLU A 113 5.86 -3.02 18.92
C GLU A 113 5.49 -3.45 20.35
N SER A 114 6.08 -2.86 21.39
CA SER A 114 5.78 -3.20 22.78
C SER A 114 4.53 -2.52 23.35
N ALA A 115 3.92 -1.57 22.64
CA ALA A 115 2.82 -0.75 23.18
C ALA A 115 1.42 -1.06 22.61
N ASP A 116 1.29 -1.94 21.62
CA ASP A 116 0.00 -2.14 20.92
C ASP A 116 -0.43 -3.62 20.87
N THR A 117 -0.67 -4.19 22.05
CA THR A 117 -1.72 -5.20 22.21
C THR A 117 -2.61 -4.84 23.41
N PRO A 118 -3.87 -4.46 23.14
CA PRO A 118 -4.96 -5.05 23.88
C PRO A 118 -5.98 -5.64 22.91
N SER A 119 -6.11 -6.96 22.98
CA SER A 119 -7.22 -7.74 22.46
C SER A 119 -8.53 -7.28 23.12
N LEU A 120 -9.25 -6.36 22.50
CA LEU A 120 -10.65 -6.07 22.83
C LEU A 120 -11.55 -6.90 21.92
N LYS A 121 -11.83 -8.13 22.35
CA LYS A 121 -13.00 -8.89 21.88
C LYS A 121 -14.25 -8.03 22.12
N ARG A 122 -14.77 -7.38 21.08
CA ARG A 122 -16.10 -6.76 21.15
C ARG A 122 -17.15 -7.88 21.34
N PRO A 123 -17.98 -7.83 22.39
CA PRO A 123 -19.12 -8.72 22.47
C PRO A 123 -20.08 -8.42 21.31
N ARG A 124 -20.57 -9.47 20.64
CA ARG A 124 -21.62 -9.36 19.62
C ARG A 124 -22.90 -8.88 20.32
N SER A 125 -23.35 -7.66 20.01
CA SER A 125 -24.70 -7.22 20.35
C SER A 125 -25.71 -7.80 19.33
N PRO A 126 -26.92 -8.19 19.77
CA PRO A 126 -27.88 -8.89 18.92
C PRO A 126 -28.50 -7.97 17.87
N SER A 127 -28.82 -8.56 16.73
CA SER A 127 -29.50 -7.97 15.58
C SER A 127 -30.90 -7.46 15.94
N VAL A 128 -31.14 -6.15 15.81
CA VAL A 128 -32.50 -5.59 15.74
C VAL A 128 -32.88 -5.42 14.28
N SER A 129 -33.65 -6.38 13.78
CA SER A 129 -34.23 -6.37 12.44
C SER A 129 -35.49 -5.51 12.44
N LEU A 130 -35.39 -4.25 12.05
CA LEU A 130 -36.56 -3.42 11.74
C LEU A 130 -37.05 -3.78 10.33
N LYS A 131 -38.00 -4.71 10.28
CA LYS A 131 -38.69 -5.08 9.04
C LYS A 131 -39.64 -3.95 8.65
N THR A 132 -39.39 -3.38 7.48
CA THR A 132 -40.30 -2.50 6.77
C THR A 132 -41.63 -3.21 6.51
N ARG A 133 -42.74 -2.51 6.74
CA ARG A 133 -44.03 -2.86 6.12
C ARG A 133 -44.58 -1.63 5.41
N SER A 134 -44.48 -1.73 4.09
CA SER A 134 -45.03 -0.85 3.08
C SER A 134 -46.35 -1.43 2.56
N THR A 135 -47.18 -0.53 2.02
CA THR A 135 -48.30 -0.70 1.07
C THR A 135 -49.66 -1.28 1.53
N ALA A 136 -50.59 -0.33 1.70
CA ALA A 136 -51.77 -0.06 0.85
C ALA A 136 -52.92 -1.09 0.68
N SER A 137 -54.13 -0.58 0.96
CA SER A 137 -55.36 -0.68 0.15
C SER A 137 -55.97 -2.05 -0.13
N ARG A 138 -57.20 -2.32 0.36
CA ARG A 138 -58.48 -2.20 -0.38
C ARG A 138 -59.60 -2.93 0.36
N SER A 139 -60.81 -2.37 0.28
CA SER A 139 -62.10 -3.07 0.15
C SER A 139 -62.64 -3.92 1.32
N ALA A 140 -63.79 -3.52 1.88
CA ALA A 140 -65.05 -4.29 1.88
C ALA A 140 -66.04 -3.71 2.92
N VAL A 141 -67.20 -3.22 2.49
CA VAL A 141 -68.52 -3.89 2.55
C VAL A 141 -69.34 -3.53 3.82
N LYS A 142 -70.44 -2.79 3.60
CA LYS A 142 -71.66 -2.67 4.44
C LYS A 142 -72.21 -4.08 4.77
N PRO A 143 -72.95 -4.36 5.87
CA PRO A 143 -74.25 -3.69 6.10
C PRO A 143 -74.79 -3.60 7.56
N LEU A 144 -75.91 -2.85 7.67
CA LEU A 144 -77.14 -3.03 8.49
C LEU A 144 -77.13 -3.15 10.04
N VAL A 145 -77.95 -2.25 10.63
CA VAL A 145 -79.02 -2.49 11.66
C VAL A 145 -78.53 -2.55 13.13
N ARG A 146 -79.12 -1.89 14.16
CA ARG A 146 -80.49 -1.38 14.45
C ARG A 146 -80.49 -0.46 15.69
N GLY A 147 -81.51 0.41 15.80
CA GLY A 147 -82.12 0.89 17.07
C GLY A 147 -81.61 2.25 17.56
N ARG A 148 -82.43 3.23 17.95
CA ARG A 148 -83.88 3.39 18.11
C ARG A 148 -84.25 4.81 17.69
#